data_AF-A0A7M4A7E9-F1
#
_entry.id   AF-A0A7M4A7E9-F1
#
_cell.length_a   1.000
_cell.length_b   1.000
_cell.length_c   1.000
_cell.angle_alpha   90.00
_cell.angle_beta   90.00
_cell.angle_gamma   90.00
#
_symmetry.space_group_name_H-M   'P 1'
#
loop_
_entity.id
_entity.type
_entity.pdbx_description
1 polymer ?
#
loop_
_entity_poly.entity_id
_entity_poly.type
_entity_poly.pdbx_seq_one_letter_code
_entity_poly.pdbx_strand_id
1 'polypeptide(L)'
;HLVTCTPDFIPLWPQKKDLEKIQDAIFGHERELLTNSVDLDDERRMKGVLVLQSWIEELSISDLEEEWNVQPGDLRSRVDLAEWLLYSTRTILMDDIELKNMDRDSHRVLFEAIDEIHRRVRYGCKSDLLALISLKGIGRVRAREMVNLLGVTNVNDIASLTENDKMKLSELRGWSMKLVNNTVKNALRVAKRVK
;
A
#
# COMPACT_ATOMS: atom_id res chain seq x y z
N HIS A 1 5.54 10.83 -4.09
CA HIS A 1 6.31 11.85 -4.83
C HIS A 1 7.81 11.54 -4.88
N LEU A 2 8.50 11.43 -3.73
CA LEU A 2 9.95 11.17 -3.69
C LEU A 2 10.40 10.07 -4.67
N VAL A 3 9.81 8.88 -4.57
CA VAL A 3 10.17 7.75 -5.45
C VAL A 3 9.75 7.95 -6.90
N THR A 4 8.66 8.67 -7.15
CA THR A 4 8.23 8.90 -8.53
C THR A 4 9.14 9.87 -9.24
N CYS A 5 9.88 10.73 -8.52
CA CYS A 5 10.81 11.72 -9.06
C CYS A 5 12.20 11.20 -9.41
N THR A 6 12.49 9.93 -9.11
CA THR A 6 13.78 9.31 -9.45
C THR A 6 13.84 8.92 -10.93
N PRO A 7 15.05 8.87 -11.54
CA PRO A 7 15.19 8.45 -12.94
C PRO A 7 14.72 7.01 -13.19
N ASP A 8 14.75 6.16 -12.17
CA ASP A 8 14.36 4.75 -12.26
C ASP A 8 12.83 4.53 -12.29
N PHE A 9 12.04 5.51 -11.87
CA PHE A 9 10.59 5.42 -11.96
C PHE A 9 10.11 5.78 -13.37
N ILE A 10 9.29 4.91 -13.98
CA ILE A 10 8.70 5.15 -15.30
C ILE A 10 7.38 5.91 -15.12
N PRO A 11 7.30 7.21 -15.50
CA PRO A 11 6.10 8.02 -15.28
C PRO A 11 4.88 7.51 -16.05
N LEU A 12 3.71 8.04 -15.71
CA LEU A 12 2.44 7.80 -16.42
C LEU A 12 2.07 9.04 -17.22
N TRP A 13 1.40 8.85 -18.36
CA TRP A 13 0.98 9.94 -19.24
C TRP A 13 -0.38 10.52 -18.81
N PRO A 14 -0.45 11.80 -18.41
CA PRO A 14 -1.70 12.48 -18.11
C PRO A 14 -2.59 12.59 -19.33
N GLN A 15 -3.88 12.40 -19.11
CA GLN A 15 -4.92 12.78 -20.05
C GLN A 15 -5.46 14.16 -19.68
N LYS A 16 -6.15 14.81 -20.61
CA LYS A 16 -6.77 16.13 -20.38
C LYS A 16 -7.68 16.14 -19.14
N LYS A 17 -8.40 15.04 -18.88
CA LYS A 17 -9.27 14.89 -17.70
C LYS A 17 -8.50 14.78 -16.36
N ASP A 18 -7.23 14.42 -16.40
CA ASP A 18 -6.40 14.23 -15.21
C ASP A 18 -5.75 15.55 -14.76
N LEU A 19 -5.61 16.52 -15.68
CA LEU A 19 -4.78 17.71 -15.47
C LEU A 19 -5.24 18.55 -14.27
N GLU A 20 -6.55 18.75 -14.11
CA GLU A 20 -7.09 19.50 -12.97
C GLU A 20 -6.73 18.84 -11.64
N LYS A 21 -7.01 17.54 -11.49
CA LYS A 21 -6.65 16.75 -10.30
C LYS A 21 -5.13 16.76 -10.03
N ILE A 22 -4.33 16.69 -11.08
CA ILE A 22 -2.86 16.71 -10.98
C ILE A 22 -2.36 18.07 -10.50
N GLN A 23 -2.86 19.16 -11.08
CA GLN A 23 -2.48 20.52 -10.70
C GLN A 23 -2.90 20.81 -9.26
N ASP A 24 -4.14 20.46 -8.90
CA ASP A 24 -4.63 20.59 -7.52
C ASP A 24 -3.73 19.84 -6.53
N ALA A 25 -3.25 18.65 -6.89
CA ALA A 25 -2.34 17.89 -6.04
C ALA A 25 -0.94 18.53 -5.93
N ILE A 26 -0.38 19.05 -7.03
CA ILE A 26 0.93 19.73 -7.03
C ILE A 26 0.88 20.97 -6.14
N PHE A 27 -0.14 21.82 -6.32
CA PHE A 27 -0.26 23.07 -5.56
C PHE A 27 -0.75 22.83 -4.13
N GLY A 28 -1.73 21.93 -3.95
CA GLY A 28 -2.33 21.63 -2.65
C GLY A 28 -1.37 20.97 -1.67
N HIS A 29 -0.41 20.18 -2.18
CA HIS A 29 0.58 19.44 -1.38
C HIS A 29 2.01 19.96 -1.54
N GLU A 30 2.22 21.16 -2.10
CA GLU A 30 3.56 21.70 -2.39
C GLU A 30 4.52 21.60 -1.19
N ARG A 31 4.02 21.90 0.02
CA ARG A 31 4.81 21.86 1.27
C ARG A 31 5.19 20.45 1.74
N GLU A 32 4.54 19.42 1.21
CA GLU A 32 4.79 18.01 1.54
C GLU A 32 5.78 17.37 0.55
N LEU A 33 6.07 18.02 -0.58
CA LEU A 33 6.96 17.48 -1.61
C LEU A 33 8.43 17.58 -1.16
N LEU A 34 9.10 16.43 -1.09
CA LEU A 34 10.47 16.33 -0.55
C LEU A 34 11.58 16.64 -1.57
N THR A 35 11.24 16.72 -2.86
CA THR A 35 12.21 16.89 -3.96
C THR A 35 11.50 17.41 -5.20
N ASN A 36 12.25 17.94 -6.14
CA ASN A 36 11.80 18.20 -7.51
C ASN A 36 11.97 16.95 -8.38
N SER A 37 11.25 16.88 -9.49
CA SER A 37 11.43 15.84 -10.51
C SER A 37 12.80 15.96 -11.20
N VAL A 38 13.42 14.81 -11.50
CA VAL A 38 14.73 14.76 -12.18
C VAL A 38 14.70 15.35 -13.61
N ASP A 39 13.53 15.33 -14.25
CA ASP A 39 13.27 15.74 -15.63
C ASP A 39 12.42 17.01 -15.75
N LEU A 40 12.07 17.65 -14.62
CA LEU A 40 11.17 18.81 -14.54
C LEU A 40 9.76 18.52 -15.10
N ASP A 41 9.36 17.24 -15.19
CA ASP A 41 8.06 16.79 -15.68
C ASP A 41 7.12 16.41 -14.53
N ASP A 42 6.76 17.39 -13.71
CA ASP A 42 6.00 17.18 -12.48
C ASP A 42 4.61 16.59 -12.72
N GLU A 43 3.95 16.90 -13.85
CA GLU A 43 2.61 16.38 -14.15
C GLU A 43 2.59 14.86 -14.34
N ARG A 44 3.53 14.31 -15.12
CA ARG A 44 3.62 12.85 -15.33
C ARG A 44 4.02 12.12 -14.07
N ARG A 45 4.93 12.71 -13.31
CA ARG A 45 5.42 12.20 -12.03
C ARG A 45 4.27 12.16 -11.02
N MET A 46 3.50 13.25 -10.93
CA MET A 46 2.34 13.36 -10.05
C MET A 46 1.20 12.42 -10.43
N LYS A 47 0.95 12.17 -11.73
CA LYS A 47 0.00 11.10 -12.11
C LYS A 47 0.41 9.75 -11.51
N GLY A 48 1.71 9.43 -11.54
CA GLY A 48 2.25 8.24 -10.86
C GLY A 48 1.93 8.21 -9.37
N VAL A 49 2.10 9.35 -8.68
CA VAL A 49 1.78 9.48 -7.25
C VAL A 49 0.30 9.22 -6.99
N LEU A 50 -0.59 9.87 -7.73
CA LEU A 50 -2.03 9.79 -7.50
C LEU A 50 -2.59 8.40 -7.80
N VAL A 51 -2.09 7.73 -8.83
CA VAL A 51 -2.45 6.33 -9.14
C VAL A 51 -2.00 5.39 -8.02
N LEU A 52 -0.76 5.53 -7.53
CA LEU A 52 -0.26 4.74 -6.40
C LEU A 52 -1.04 5.05 -5.11
N GLN A 53 -1.44 6.31 -4.91
CA GLN A 53 -2.28 6.73 -3.79
C GLN A 53 -3.66 6.07 -3.86
N SER A 54 -4.34 6.10 -5.00
CA SER A 54 -5.60 5.39 -5.22
C SER A 54 -5.46 3.87 -4.97
N TRP A 55 -4.33 3.28 -5.37
CA TRP A 55 -4.04 1.87 -5.12
C TRP A 55 -3.94 1.54 -3.62
N ILE A 56 -3.22 2.33 -2.83
CA ILE A 56 -3.10 2.14 -1.38
C ILE A 56 -4.35 2.59 -0.60
N GLU A 57 -5.24 3.36 -1.23
CA GLU A 57 -6.58 3.66 -0.72
C GLU A 57 -7.62 2.62 -1.14
N GLU A 58 -7.17 1.49 -1.70
CA GLU A 58 -7.95 0.28 -2.00
C GLU A 58 -8.94 0.40 -3.15
N LEU A 59 -8.77 1.37 -4.06
CA LEU A 59 -9.58 1.41 -5.28
C LEU A 59 -9.44 0.09 -6.06
N SER A 60 -10.55 -0.40 -6.60
CA SER A 60 -10.55 -1.61 -7.41
C SER A 60 -9.77 -1.37 -8.71
N ILE A 61 -9.37 -2.45 -9.38
CA ILE A 61 -8.68 -2.32 -10.67
C ILE A 61 -9.60 -1.63 -11.70
N SER A 62 -10.90 -1.92 -11.64
CA SER A 62 -11.92 -1.28 -12.50
C SER A 62 -12.02 0.22 -12.20
N ASP A 63 -12.03 0.60 -10.93
CA ASP A 63 -12.13 2.03 -10.54
C ASP A 63 -10.86 2.78 -10.95
N LEU A 64 -9.68 2.16 -10.82
CA LEU A 64 -8.42 2.74 -11.29
C LEU A 64 -8.39 2.93 -12.81
N GLU A 65 -8.95 1.98 -13.56
CA GLU A 65 -9.07 2.09 -15.01
C GLU A 65 -10.04 3.22 -15.39
N GLU A 66 -11.19 3.32 -14.75
CA GLU A 66 -12.18 4.37 -14.98
C GLU A 66 -11.63 5.76 -14.62
N GLU A 67 -11.07 5.91 -13.42
CA GLU A 67 -10.56 7.17 -12.91
C GLU A 67 -9.33 7.65 -13.68
N TRP A 68 -8.32 6.80 -13.84
CA TRP A 68 -6.98 7.20 -14.30
C TRP A 68 -6.62 6.73 -15.71
N ASN A 69 -7.48 5.93 -16.36
CA ASN A 69 -7.18 5.25 -17.61
C ASN A 69 -5.85 4.46 -17.53
N VAL A 70 -5.67 3.74 -16.42
CA VAL A 70 -4.50 2.89 -16.16
C VAL A 70 -4.91 1.44 -16.25
N GLN A 71 -4.26 0.70 -17.12
CA GLN A 71 -4.51 -0.73 -17.32
C GLN A 71 -3.88 -1.56 -16.19
N PRO A 72 -4.35 -2.80 -15.94
CA PRO A 72 -3.82 -3.63 -14.86
C PRO A 72 -2.30 -3.88 -14.96
N GLY A 73 -1.77 -4.02 -16.18
CA GLY A 73 -0.34 -4.18 -16.44
C GLY A 73 0.46 -2.93 -16.09
N ASP A 74 -0.03 -1.75 -16.48
CA ASP A 74 0.62 -0.48 -16.14
C ASP A 74 0.68 -0.27 -14.63
N LEU A 75 -0.43 -0.52 -13.93
CA LEU A 75 -0.51 -0.45 -12.48
C LEU A 75 0.52 -1.39 -11.84
N ARG A 76 0.55 -2.66 -12.28
CA ARG A 76 1.47 -3.66 -11.73
C ARG A 76 2.93 -3.20 -11.87
N SER A 77 3.32 -2.73 -13.04
CA SER A 77 4.68 -2.23 -13.27
C SER A 77 5.02 -1.04 -12.38
N ARG A 78 4.09 -0.09 -12.15
CA ARG A 78 4.35 1.08 -11.28
C ARG A 78 4.40 0.70 -9.81
N VAL A 79 3.57 -0.26 -9.38
CA VAL A 79 3.61 -0.81 -8.02
C VAL A 79 4.94 -1.53 -7.77
N ASP A 80 5.37 -2.40 -8.68
CA ASP A 80 6.65 -3.13 -8.54
C ASP A 80 7.85 -2.16 -8.51
N LEU A 81 7.86 -1.12 -9.36
CA LEU A 81 8.89 -0.08 -9.34
C LEU A 81 8.88 0.73 -8.04
N ALA A 82 7.70 1.18 -7.60
CA ALA A 82 7.57 1.95 -6.37
C ALA A 82 7.94 1.12 -5.13
N GLU A 83 7.54 -0.15 -5.06
CA GLU A 83 7.95 -1.08 -3.99
C GLU A 83 9.48 -1.18 -3.93
N TRP A 84 10.14 -1.41 -5.06
CA TRP A 84 11.60 -1.51 -5.11
C TRP A 84 12.31 -0.21 -4.71
N LEU A 85 11.83 0.95 -5.17
CA LEU A 85 12.41 2.24 -4.82
C LEU A 85 12.19 2.60 -3.35
N LEU A 86 11.02 2.28 -2.79
CA LEU A 86 10.75 2.46 -1.36
C LEU A 86 11.61 1.52 -0.50
N TYR A 87 11.80 0.28 -0.92
CA TYR A 87 12.72 -0.65 -0.28
C TYR A 87 14.17 -0.12 -0.29
N SER A 88 14.60 0.44 -1.42
CA SER A 88 15.93 1.02 -1.57
C SER A 88 16.10 2.25 -0.68
N THR A 89 15.10 3.13 -0.64
CA THR A 89 15.05 4.29 0.26
C THR A 89 15.17 3.86 1.73
N ARG A 90 14.41 2.84 2.13
CA ARG A 90 14.47 2.27 3.48
C ARG A 90 15.84 1.71 3.83
N THR A 91 16.51 1.07 2.87
CA THR A 91 17.86 0.50 3.04
C THR A 91 18.89 1.61 3.24
N ILE A 92 18.83 2.67 2.44
CA ILE A 92 19.69 3.86 2.60
C ILE A 92 19.49 4.47 4.00
N LEU A 93 18.25 4.67 4.43
CA LEU A 93 17.96 5.20 5.78
C LEU A 93 18.49 4.29 6.90
N MET A 94 18.53 2.98 6.69
CA MET A 94 19.02 2.02 7.70
C MET A 94 20.54 2.04 7.81
N ASP A 95 21.24 2.12 6.68
CA ASP A 95 22.69 1.90 6.59
C ASP A 95 23.50 3.21 6.69
N ASP A 96 22.89 4.36 6.39
CA ASP A 96 23.55 5.67 6.47
C ASP A 96 23.61 6.20 7.91
N ILE A 97 24.81 6.06 8.50
CA ILE A 97 25.09 6.48 9.88
C ILE A 97 25.06 8.01 10.03
N GLU A 98 25.40 8.76 8.98
CA GLU A 98 25.40 10.23 9.03
C GLU A 98 23.96 10.73 9.09
N LEU A 99 23.09 10.29 8.17
CA LEU A 99 21.66 10.63 8.18
C LEU A 99 21.00 10.27 9.51
N LYS A 100 21.32 9.09 10.06
CA LYS A 100 20.78 8.63 11.35
C LYS A 100 21.19 9.52 12.53
N ASN A 101 22.38 10.11 12.48
CA ASN A 101 22.90 10.92 13.57
C ASN A 101 22.61 12.41 13.44
N MET A 102 22.20 12.90 12.26
CA MET A 102 21.81 14.30 12.05
C MET A 102 20.65 14.72 12.97
N ASP A 103 19.57 13.95 12.96
CA ASP A 103 18.43 14.09 13.86
C ASP A 103 17.75 12.73 14.02
N ARG A 104 17.92 12.10 15.19
CA ARG A 104 17.45 10.74 15.46
C ARG A 104 15.93 10.64 15.49
N ASP A 105 15.24 11.67 15.96
CA ASP A 105 13.79 11.64 16.09
C ASP A 105 13.14 11.80 14.72
N SER A 106 13.60 12.78 13.93
CA SER A 106 13.15 12.96 12.55
C SER A 106 13.49 11.76 11.66
N HIS A 107 14.68 11.18 11.83
CA HIS A 107 15.08 9.97 11.11
C HIS A 107 14.16 8.79 11.42
N ARG A 108 13.84 8.56 12.69
CA ARG A 108 12.92 7.49 13.11
C ARG A 108 11.54 7.66 12.49
N VAL A 109 10.98 8.87 12.53
CA VAL A 109 9.67 9.18 11.93
C VAL A 109 9.69 8.92 10.43
N LEU A 110 10.73 9.39 9.72
CA LEU A 110 10.87 9.14 8.28
C LEU A 110 10.98 7.65 7.96
N PHE A 111 11.79 6.90 8.73
CA PHE A 111 11.96 5.47 8.53
C PHE A 111 10.64 4.71 8.72
N GLU A 112 9.90 5.00 9.80
CA GLU A 112 8.60 4.40 10.07
C GLU A 112 7.59 4.71 8.96
N ALA A 113 7.55 5.95 8.48
CA ALA A 113 6.68 6.37 7.38
C ALA A 113 7.01 5.65 6.06
N ILE A 114 8.31 5.54 5.71
CA ILE A 114 8.75 4.82 4.51
C ILE A 114 8.47 3.32 4.62
N ASP A 115 8.70 2.71 5.79
CA ASP A 115 8.42 1.29 6.03
C ASP A 115 6.92 0.96 5.92
N GLU A 116 6.06 1.84 6.43
CA GLU A 116 4.60 1.70 6.27
C GLU A 116 4.18 1.85 4.81
N ILE A 117 4.59 2.93 4.14
CA ILE A 117 4.22 3.19 2.74
C ILE A 117 4.74 2.09 1.81
N HIS A 118 5.95 1.59 2.03
CA HIS A 118 6.49 0.42 1.32
C HIS A 118 5.54 -0.78 1.39
N ARG A 119 5.06 -1.13 2.59
CA ARG A 119 4.12 -2.25 2.77
C ARG A 119 2.76 -1.95 2.16
N ARG A 120 2.24 -0.74 2.31
CA ARG A 120 0.95 -0.32 1.74
C ARG A 120 0.96 -0.38 0.21
N VAL A 121 2.02 0.12 -0.43
CA VAL A 121 2.21 0.05 -1.90
C VAL A 121 2.27 -1.40 -2.38
N ARG A 122 3.09 -2.23 -1.73
CA ARG A 122 3.23 -3.65 -2.08
C ARG A 122 1.89 -4.38 -2.11
N TYR A 123 1.03 -4.12 -1.13
CA TYR A 123 -0.21 -4.86 -0.96
C TYR A 123 -1.46 -4.15 -1.49
N GLY A 124 -1.37 -2.85 -1.82
CA GLY A 124 -2.49 -2.04 -2.26
C GLY A 124 -3.55 -1.88 -1.20
N CYS A 125 -3.13 -1.52 0.01
CA CYS A 125 -4.05 -1.41 1.14
C CYS A 125 -3.76 -0.23 2.04
N LYS A 126 -4.79 0.15 2.81
CA LYS A 126 -4.68 1.08 3.92
C LYS A 126 -3.89 0.43 5.07
N SER A 127 -3.45 1.27 6.00
CA SER A 127 -2.57 0.86 7.11
C SER A 127 -3.22 -0.15 8.06
N ASP A 128 -4.54 -0.06 8.26
CA ASP A 128 -5.33 -0.97 9.09
C ASP A 128 -5.29 -2.43 8.60
N LEU A 129 -5.10 -2.66 7.30
CA LEU A 129 -5.03 -4.02 6.73
C LEU A 129 -3.65 -4.68 6.83
N LEU A 130 -2.60 -3.92 7.17
CA LEU A 130 -1.22 -4.44 7.16
C LEU A 130 -1.02 -5.65 8.08
N ALA A 131 -1.74 -5.71 9.20
CA ALA A 131 -1.70 -6.85 10.11
C ALA A 131 -2.30 -8.12 9.47
N LEU A 132 -3.38 -7.99 8.70
CA LEU A 132 -4.15 -9.11 8.16
C LEU A 132 -3.56 -9.66 6.87
N ILE A 133 -3.05 -8.77 6.00
CA ILE A 133 -2.52 -9.13 4.69
C ILE A 133 -1.23 -9.97 4.74
N SER A 134 -0.61 -10.05 5.93
CA SER A 134 0.50 -10.96 6.22
C SER A 134 0.08 -12.44 6.20
N LEU A 135 -1.23 -12.74 6.28
CA LEU A 135 -1.75 -14.10 6.29
C LEU A 135 -1.79 -14.69 4.89
N LYS A 136 -1.12 -15.84 4.72
CA LYS A 136 -1.09 -16.54 3.43
C LYS A 136 -2.52 -16.82 2.91
N GLY A 137 -2.79 -16.35 1.70
CA GLY A 137 -4.08 -16.53 1.02
C GLY A 137 -5.08 -15.38 1.22
N ILE A 138 -4.72 -14.38 2.02
CA ILE A 138 -5.48 -13.15 2.24
C ILE A 138 -4.80 -12.02 1.45
N GLY A 139 -5.51 -11.49 0.46
CA GLY A 139 -5.13 -10.25 -0.24
C GLY A 139 -6.01 -9.08 0.21
N ARG A 140 -5.84 -7.90 -0.41
CA ARG A 140 -6.53 -6.66 0.00
C ARG A 140 -8.05 -6.79 0.09
N VAL A 141 -8.68 -7.42 -0.89
CA VAL A 141 -10.15 -7.59 -0.94
C VAL A 141 -10.64 -8.41 0.24
N ARG A 142 -10.02 -9.58 0.47
CA ARG A 142 -10.38 -10.45 1.59
C ARG A 142 -10.09 -9.82 2.94
N ALA A 143 -8.96 -9.14 3.09
CA ALA A 143 -8.63 -8.43 4.33
C ALA A 143 -9.69 -7.36 4.63
N ARG A 144 -10.10 -6.57 3.63
CA ARG A 144 -11.15 -5.56 3.79
C ARG A 144 -12.52 -6.18 4.10
N GLU A 145 -12.89 -7.28 3.45
CA GLU A 145 -14.13 -8.01 3.77
C GLU A 145 -14.15 -8.51 5.21
N MET A 146 -13.04 -9.04 5.72
CA MET A 146 -12.93 -9.46 7.12
C MET A 146 -13.13 -8.28 8.09
N VAL A 147 -12.48 -7.14 7.82
CA VAL A 147 -12.63 -5.93 8.65
C VAL A 147 -14.07 -5.43 8.61
N ASN A 148 -14.67 -5.33 7.43
CA ASN A 148 -16.03 -4.81 7.28
C ASN A 148 -17.10 -5.72 7.89
N LEU A 149 -16.96 -7.04 7.76
CA LEU A 149 -17.96 -7.99 8.22
C LEU A 149 -17.84 -8.31 9.71
N LEU A 150 -16.60 -8.43 10.22
CA LEU A 150 -16.33 -8.94 11.57
C LEU A 150 -15.60 -7.94 12.47
N GLY A 151 -15.15 -6.79 11.96
CA GLY A 151 -14.41 -5.80 12.74
C GLY A 151 -13.03 -6.29 13.19
N VAL A 152 -12.47 -7.32 12.56
CA VAL A 152 -11.13 -7.82 12.92
C VAL A 152 -10.06 -6.86 12.44
N THR A 153 -9.09 -6.55 13.30
CA THR A 153 -8.03 -5.57 13.02
C THR A 153 -6.63 -6.16 13.18
N ASN A 154 -6.51 -7.31 13.83
CA ASN A 154 -5.23 -7.95 14.07
C ASN A 154 -5.30 -9.48 13.94
N VAL A 155 -4.13 -10.13 13.99
CA VAL A 155 -3.98 -11.58 13.84
C VAL A 155 -4.63 -12.37 15.00
N ASN A 156 -4.68 -11.80 16.21
CA ASN A 156 -5.29 -12.47 17.36
C ASN A 156 -6.81 -12.53 17.25
N ASP A 157 -7.44 -11.49 16.69
CA ASP A 157 -8.87 -11.50 16.39
C ASP A 157 -9.20 -12.65 15.43
N ILE A 158 -8.38 -12.82 14.38
CA ILE A 158 -8.54 -13.92 13.41
C ILE A 158 -8.31 -15.29 14.06
N ALA A 159 -7.34 -15.40 14.97
CA ALA A 159 -7.08 -16.64 15.69
C ALA A 159 -8.26 -17.04 16.61
N SER A 160 -9.08 -16.07 17.01
CA SER A 160 -10.17 -16.22 17.97
C SER A 160 -11.56 -16.29 17.32
N LEU A 161 -11.63 -16.38 15.99
CA LEU A 161 -12.91 -16.47 15.26
C LEU A 161 -13.75 -17.65 15.74
N THR A 162 -15.02 -17.37 16.04
CA THR A 162 -16.00 -18.39 16.41
C THR A 162 -16.44 -19.20 15.19
N GLU A 163 -17.09 -20.35 15.41
CA GLU A 163 -17.67 -21.12 14.29
C GLU A 163 -18.70 -20.30 13.49
N ASN A 164 -19.46 -19.43 14.15
CA ASN A 164 -20.41 -18.53 13.48
C ASN A 164 -19.69 -17.53 12.58
N ASP A 165 -18.58 -16.94 13.04
CA ASP A 165 -17.79 -15.99 12.23
C ASP A 165 -17.19 -16.69 11.00
N LYS A 166 -16.72 -17.93 11.18
CA LYS A 166 -16.18 -18.74 10.08
C LYS A 166 -17.25 -19.06 9.04
N MET A 167 -18.46 -19.41 9.49
CA MET A 167 -19.60 -19.64 8.61
C MET A 167 -19.96 -18.38 7.81
N LYS A 168 -20.12 -17.24 8.48
CA LYS A 168 -20.38 -15.94 7.84
C LYS A 168 -19.37 -15.59 6.75
N LEU A 169 -18.07 -15.76 7.04
CA LEU A 169 -17.02 -15.53 6.02
C LEU A 169 -17.14 -16.51 4.86
N SER A 170 -17.43 -17.79 5.13
CA SER A 170 -17.51 -18.82 4.10
C SER A 170 -18.67 -18.64 3.11
N GLU A 171 -19.69 -17.86 3.49
CA GLU A 171 -20.85 -17.51 2.64
C GLU A 171 -20.53 -16.38 1.64
N LEU A 172 -19.46 -15.60 1.87
CA LEU A 172 -19.03 -14.56 0.95
C LEU A 172 -18.48 -15.14 -0.36
N ARG A 173 -18.74 -14.45 -1.48
CA ARG A 173 -18.21 -14.84 -2.79
C ARG A 173 -16.67 -14.87 -2.74
N GLY A 174 -16.08 -15.95 -3.24
CA GLY A 174 -14.62 -16.10 -3.27
C GLY A 174 -14.02 -16.61 -1.94
N TRP A 175 -14.85 -16.88 -0.94
CA TRP A 175 -14.47 -17.59 0.27
C TRP A 175 -14.88 -19.06 0.21
N SER A 176 -14.23 -19.87 1.04
CA SER A 176 -14.61 -21.26 1.29
C SER A 176 -14.28 -21.62 2.72
N MET A 177 -15.02 -22.55 3.31
CA MET A 177 -14.74 -23.03 4.67
C MET A 177 -13.30 -23.56 4.82
N LYS A 178 -12.74 -24.15 3.75
CA LYS A 178 -11.32 -24.57 3.71
C LYS A 178 -10.37 -23.37 3.81
N LEU A 179 -10.62 -22.30 3.06
CA LEU A 179 -9.81 -21.08 3.10
C LEU A 179 -9.89 -20.41 4.48
N VAL A 180 -11.09 -20.29 5.04
CA VAL A 180 -11.31 -19.71 6.37
C VAL A 180 -10.52 -20.49 7.42
N ASN A 181 -10.68 -21.82 7.45
CA ASN A 181 -9.94 -22.68 8.38
C ASN A 181 -8.42 -22.59 8.22
N ASN A 182 -7.92 -22.49 6.98
CA ASN A 182 -6.49 -22.29 6.73
C ASN A 182 -6.01 -20.92 7.23
N THR A 183 -6.84 -19.88 7.08
CA THR A 183 -6.54 -18.52 7.55
C THR A 183 -6.44 -18.48 9.07
N VAL A 184 -7.40 -19.09 9.79
CA VAL A 184 -7.36 -19.21 11.26
C VAL A 184 -6.14 -20.02 11.72
N LYS A 185 -5.83 -21.14 11.05
CA LYS A 185 -4.62 -21.93 11.35
C LYS A 185 -3.33 -21.13 11.14
N ASN A 186 -3.26 -20.32 10.09
CA ASN A 186 -2.11 -19.45 9.84
C ASN A 186 -2.01 -18.35 10.90
N ALA A 187 -3.14 -17.74 11.27
CA ALA A 187 -3.19 -16.73 12.33
C ALA A 187 -2.70 -17.29 13.68
N LEU A 188 -3.16 -18.49 14.07
CA LEU A 188 -2.68 -19.17 15.28
C LEU A 188 -1.17 -19.43 15.27
N ARG A 189 -0.58 -19.73 14.11
CA ARG A 189 0.87 -19.92 13.98
C ARG A 189 1.64 -18.61 14.11
N VAL A 190 1.12 -17.53 13.52
CA VAL A 190 1.74 -16.20 13.60
C VAL A 190 1.64 -15.65 15.02
N ALA A 191 0.46 -15.74 15.66
CA ALA A 191 0.24 -15.31 17.04
C ALA A 191 1.19 -16.00 18.05
N LYS A 192 1.52 -17.27 17.82
CA LYS A 192 2.49 -18.02 18.65
C LYS A 192 3.95 -17.58 18.49
N ARG A 193 4.31 -16.90 17.39
CA ARG A 193 5.68 -16.42 17.13
C ARG A 193 5.92 -15.01 17.67
N VAL A 194 4.85 -14.26 17.94
CA VAL A 194 4.88 -12.89 18.45
C VAL A 194 4.84 -12.85 19.99
N LYS A 195 4.45 -13.96 20.63
CA LYS A 195 4.63 -14.20 22.07
C LYS A 195 6.03 -14.72 22.35
#